data_AF-A0A1Z5K3K0-F1
#
_entry.id   AF-A0A1Z5K3K0-F1
#
_cell.length_a   1.000
_cell.length_b   1.000
_cell.length_c   1.000
_cell.angle_alpha   90.00
_cell.angle_beta   90.00
_cell.angle_gamma   90.00
#
_symmetry.space_group_name_H-M   'P 1'
#
loop_
_entity.id
_entity.type
_entity.pdbx_description
1 polymer ?
#
loop_
_entity_poly.entity_id
_entity_poly.type
_entity_poly.pdbx_seq_one_letter_code
_entity_poly.pdbx_strand_id
1 'polypeptide(L)'
;MMKAILILFLALRLSFSTAIWFDEASSESRSLFLDRLCDGRLSPANTDAFGTNQPAQHRCEQSVGGGRCMDSQNRLYDFCGIVLTKISLKDCQRSAERLAQVVGVTYDSATQKCYAYLQNGSTKAQLTAACPDADSTLSTRDGTGAPVRGDGIEGNTCYKCTRL
;
A
#
# COMPACT_ATOMS: atom_id res chain seq x y z
N MET A 1 13.05 21.59 70.69
CA MET A 1 13.78 22.36 69.67
C MET A 1 13.34 21.89 68.29
N MET A 2 12.27 22.48 67.77
CA MET A 2 11.68 22.21 66.45
C MET A 2 11.71 23.53 65.69
N LYS A 3 12.38 23.55 64.52
CA LYS A 3 12.28 24.52 63.40
C LYS A 3 13.64 24.67 62.74
N ALA A 4 13.97 23.81 61.78
CA ALA A 4 15.00 24.11 60.76
C ALA A 4 15.07 23.04 59.65
N ILE A 5 13.95 22.58 59.08
CA ILE A 5 13.99 21.77 57.84
C ILE A 5 12.77 22.14 56.98
N LEU A 6 12.80 23.34 56.39
CA LEU A 6 11.80 23.77 55.42
C LEU A 6 12.38 24.69 54.35
N ILE A 7 13.60 24.44 53.88
CA ILE A 7 14.16 25.13 52.70
C ILE A 7 15.06 24.15 51.95
N LEU A 8 14.49 23.11 51.32
CA LEU A 8 15.21 22.31 50.32
C LEU A 8 14.26 21.57 49.36
N PHE A 9 13.12 22.15 49.01
CA PHE A 9 12.14 21.53 48.09
C PHE A 9 11.77 22.41 46.88
N LEU A 10 12.52 23.49 46.62
CA LEU A 10 12.20 24.47 45.57
C LEU A 10 13.36 24.69 44.59
N ALA A 11 14.03 23.61 44.17
CA ALA A 11 15.08 23.71 43.14
C ALA A 11 15.22 22.47 42.22
N LEU A 12 14.16 21.69 42.02
CA LEU A 12 14.15 20.63 40.98
C LEU A 12 12.79 20.54 40.29
N ARG A 13 12.43 21.60 39.56
CA ARG A 13 11.41 21.56 38.51
C ARG A 13 11.90 22.27 37.25
N LEU A 14 12.97 21.76 36.67
CA LEU A 14 13.37 22.04 35.29
C LEU A 14 13.81 20.71 34.66
N SER A 15 12.85 19.79 34.56
CA SER A 15 12.99 18.59 33.73
C SER A 15 12.17 18.84 32.46
N PHE A 16 12.84 19.46 31.49
CA PHE A 16 12.64 19.31 30.05
C PHE A 16 11.25 18.86 29.60
N SER A 17 10.36 19.84 29.40
CA SER A 17 9.30 19.74 28.40
C SER A 17 9.94 19.89 27.02
N THR A 18 10.60 18.84 26.52
CA THR A 18 10.74 18.69 25.07
C THR A 18 9.58 17.81 24.62
N ALA A 19 8.49 18.48 24.26
CA ALA A 19 7.49 17.88 23.41
C ALA A 19 8.22 17.34 22.17
N ILE A 20 8.27 16.02 22.05
CA ILE A 20 8.77 15.34 20.86
C ILE A 20 7.72 15.61 19.77
N TRP A 21 7.89 16.72 19.07
CA TRP A 21 7.30 16.98 17.77
C TRP A 21 8.05 16.13 16.74
N PHE A 22 7.75 14.85 16.60
CA PHE A 22 8.25 14.05 15.49
C PHE A 22 7.36 12.81 15.33
N ASP A 23 6.45 12.83 14.36
CA ASP A 23 6.25 11.71 13.40
C ASP A 23 5.27 12.01 12.25
N GLU A 24 4.65 13.19 12.15
CA GLU A 24 3.65 13.42 11.08
C GLU A 24 4.26 13.76 9.71
N ALA A 25 5.50 14.24 9.68
CA ALA A 25 6.23 14.53 8.43
C ALA A 25 6.68 13.26 7.67
N SER A 26 6.65 12.09 8.32
CA SER A 26 6.96 10.81 7.67
C SER A 26 5.85 10.35 6.74
N SER A 27 4.58 10.65 7.01
CA SER A 27 3.47 10.14 6.19
C SER A 27 3.36 10.86 4.85
N GLU A 28 3.52 12.19 4.83
CA GLU A 28 3.48 12.98 3.59
C GLU A 28 4.66 12.66 2.68
N SER A 29 5.87 12.56 3.25
CA SER A 29 7.08 12.17 2.50
C SER A 29 6.96 10.75 1.92
N ARG A 30 6.34 9.83 2.65
CA ARG A 30 6.03 8.47 2.18
C ARG A 30 4.97 8.47 1.10
N SER A 31 3.92 9.27 1.22
CA SER A 31 2.90 9.41 0.18
C SER A 31 3.50 9.97 -1.11
N LEU A 32 4.39 10.96 -1.04
CA LEU A 32 5.12 11.48 -2.20
C LEU A 32 6.07 10.45 -2.82
N PHE A 33 6.69 9.59 -2.00
CA PHE A 33 7.48 8.47 -2.49
C PHE A 33 6.60 7.43 -3.17
N LEU A 34 5.50 7.02 -2.53
CA LEU A 34 4.48 6.11 -3.07
C LEU A 34 3.88 6.60 -4.38
N ASP A 35 3.64 7.90 -4.48
CA ASP A 35 3.17 8.56 -5.69
C ASP A 35 4.19 8.38 -6.83
N ARG A 36 5.48 8.54 -6.54
CA ARG A 36 6.55 8.30 -7.53
C ARG A 36 6.73 6.84 -7.92
N LEU A 37 6.51 5.88 -7.01
CA LEU A 37 6.69 4.45 -7.29
C LEU A 37 5.69 3.90 -8.33
N CYS A 38 4.54 4.56 -8.48
CA CYS A 38 3.49 4.18 -9.44
C CYS A 38 3.31 5.19 -10.59
N ASP A 39 3.97 6.36 -10.55
CA ASP A 39 3.96 7.38 -11.63
C ASP A 39 4.99 7.12 -12.74
N GLY A 40 5.66 5.96 -12.71
CA GLY A 40 6.69 5.58 -13.68
C GLY A 40 6.16 5.41 -15.12
N ARG A 41 5.98 6.53 -15.83
CA ARG A 41 5.84 6.65 -17.29
C ARG A 41 4.82 5.68 -17.92
N LEU A 42 3.54 6.02 -17.83
CA LEU A 42 2.56 5.60 -18.84
C LEU A 42 2.97 6.19 -20.21
N SER A 43 3.41 5.32 -21.12
CA SER A 43 3.56 5.63 -22.56
C SER A 43 2.18 5.60 -23.27
N PRO A 44 2.06 6.20 -24.47
CA PRO A 44 0.84 6.85 -24.94
C PRO A 44 -0.15 5.87 -25.59
N ALA A 45 -1.45 6.13 -25.39
CA ALA A 45 -2.50 6.22 -26.43
C ALA A 45 -3.89 5.93 -25.84
N ASN A 46 -4.56 6.99 -25.38
CA ASN A 46 -5.95 7.25 -25.73
C ASN A 46 -6.25 8.70 -25.37
N THR A 47 -6.19 9.54 -26.40
CA THR A 47 -6.34 10.99 -26.28
C THR A 47 -7.82 11.32 -26.33
N ASP A 48 -8.45 11.44 -25.18
CA ASP A 48 -9.77 12.02 -25.08
C ASP A 48 -9.62 13.55 -25.19
N ALA A 49 -10.59 14.20 -25.84
CA ALA A 49 -10.54 15.59 -26.33
C ALA A 49 -10.37 16.71 -25.26
N PHE A 50 -9.97 16.38 -24.03
CA PHE A 50 -9.76 17.32 -22.92
C PHE A 50 -8.43 17.15 -22.16
N GLY A 51 -7.46 16.38 -22.67
CA GLY A 51 -6.04 16.56 -22.31
C GLY A 51 -5.61 16.17 -20.89
N THR A 52 -6.42 15.44 -20.12
CA THR A 52 -5.98 14.81 -18.87
C THR A 52 -5.85 13.31 -19.07
N ASN A 53 -4.62 12.81 -19.24
CA ASN A 53 -4.27 11.39 -19.16
C ASN A 53 -4.49 10.90 -17.72
N GLN A 54 -5.73 10.67 -17.32
CA GLN A 54 -6.01 10.17 -15.99
C GLN A 54 -5.99 8.63 -16.05
N PRO A 55 -5.08 7.95 -15.34
CA PRO A 55 -5.11 6.48 -15.28
C PRO A 55 -6.49 6.04 -14.79
N ALA A 56 -6.99 4.93 -15.34
CA ALA A 56 -8.26 4.35 -14.90
C ALA A 56 -8.23 4.24 -13.37
N GLN A 57 -9.11 4.99 -12.70
CA GLN A 57 -9.15 4.98 -11.25
C GLN A 57 -9.85 3.71 -10.78
N HIS A 58 -9.20 2.98 -9.91
CA HIS A 58 -9.78 1.85 -9.21
C HIS A 58 -10.06 2.23 -7.75
N ARG A 59 -10.88 1.44 -7.07
CA ARG A 59 -11.11 1.52 -5.64
C ARG A 59 -10.92 0.15 -5.01
N CYS A 60 -10.00 0.03 -4.04
CA CYS A 60 -9.52 -1.24 -3.48
C CYS A 60 -9.91 -1.43 -2.00
N GLU A 61 -11.09 -0.95 -1.59
CA GLU A 61 -11.52 -0.91 -0.19
C GLU A 61 -12.29 -2.16 0.26
N GLN A 62 -12.81 -2.96 -0.68
CA GLN A 62 -13.68 -4.10 -0.36
C GLN A 62 -12.89 -5.36 -0.05
N SER A 63 -12.85 -5.77 1.22
CA SER A 63 -12.29 -7.06 1.63
C SER A 63 -13.10 -8.24 1.06
N VAL A 64 -12.40 -9.26 0.57
CA VAL A 64 -12.99 -10.51 0.07
C VAL A 64 -12.52 -11.75 0.86
N GLY A 65 -11.66 -11.57 1.86
CA GLY A 65 -11.26 -12.64 2.78
C GLY A 65 -9.78 -12.60 3.18
N GLY A 66 -9.43 -13.49 4.11
CA GLY A 66 -8.05 -13.67 4.58
C GLY A 66 -7.17 -14.37 3.54
N GLY A 67 -5.92 -13.94 3.43
CA GLY A 67 -4.93 -14.51 2.51
C GLY A 67 -4.65 -13.68 1.26
N ARG A 68 -4.06 -14.34 0.27
CA ARG A 68 -3.76 -13.82 -1.07
C ARG A 68 -5.00 -13.90 -1.96
N CYS A 69 -5.18 -12.90 -2.82
CA CYS A 69 -6.33 -12.82 -3.70
C CYS A 69 -6.40 -13.99 -4.70
N MET A 70 -7.57 -14.63 -4.78
CA MET A 70 -7.89 -15.70 -5.72
C MET A 70 -9.15 -15.39 -6.53
N ASP A 71 -9.15 -15.87 -7.77
CA ASP A 71 -10.33 -15.85 -8.64
C ASP A 71 -11.36 -16.92 -8.24
N SER A 72 -12.47 -16.97 -8.99
CA SER A 72 -13.55 -17.95 -8.80
C SER A 72 -13.16 -19.40 -9.06
N GLN A 73 -12.02 -19.62 -9.71
CA GLN A 73 -11.43 -20.93 -10.02
C GLN A 73 -10.28 -21.28 -9.06
N ASN A 74 -10.08 -20.49 -8.00
CA ASN A 74 -9.05 -20.70 -6.98
C ASN A 74 -7.64 -20.47 -7.49
N ARG A 75 -7.50 -19.64 -8.52
CA ARG A 75 -6.22 -19.31 -9.12
C ARG A 75 -5.76 -17.97 -8.58
N LEU A 76 -4.48 -17.92 -8.23
CA LEU A 76 -3.84 -16.70 -7.77
C LEU A 76 -3.57 -15.79 -8.98
N TYR A 77 -3.44 -14.50 -8.73
CA TYR A 77 -3.09 -13.53 -9.75
C TYR A 77 -1.59 -13.28 -9.78
N ASP A 78 -1.12 -12.84 -10.94
CA ASP A 78 0.17 -12.18 -11.06
C ASP A 78 0.19 -10.93 -10.17
N PHE A 79 1.35 -10.66 -9.60
CA PHE A 79 1.48 -9.56 -8.66
C PHE A 79 2.81 -8.85 -8.80
N CYS A 80 2.78 -7.57 -8.50
CA CYS A 80 3.96 -6.82 -8.10
C CYS A 80 3.90 -6.61 -6.58
N GLY A 81 4.92 -7.14 -5.89
CA GLY A 81 5.08 -6.97 -4.46
C GLY A 81 5.88 -5.71 -4.23
N ILE A 82 5.20 -4.68 -3.75
CA ILE A 82 5.79 -3.44 -3.29
C ILE A 82 6.15 -3.71 -1.83
N VAL A 83 7.39 -4.13 -1.56
CA VAL A 83 7.87 -4.45 -0.21
C VAL A 83 8.31 -3.15 0.46
N LEU A 84 7.38 -2.22 0.57
CA LEU A 84 7.52 -1.08 1.44
C LEU A 84 7.22 -1.55 2.85
N THR A 85 8.27 -1.95 3.55
CA THR A 85 8.14 -2.26 4.98
C THR A 85 7.54 -1.05 5.69
N LYS A 86 6.52 -1.30 6.53
CA LYS A 86 5.82 -0.28 7.30
C LYS A 86 4.87 0.63 6.52
N ILE A 87 4.22 0.12 5.47
CA ILE A 87 3.11 0.82 4.81
C ILE A 87 1.79 0.60 5.54
N SER A 88 0.93 1.63 5.60
CA SER A 88 -0.43 1.49 6.10
C SER A 88 -1.32 0.80 5.06
N LEU A 89 -2.42 0.16 5.49
CA LEU A 89 -3.41 -0.41 4.55
C LEU A 89 -3.91 0.65 3.56
N LYS A 90 -4.21 1.86 4.05
CA LYS A 90 -4.73 2.96 3.24
C LYS A 90 -3.75 3.38 2.15
N ASP A 91 -2.47 3.47 2.48
CA ASP A 91 -1.42 3.81 1.52
C ASP A 91 -1.22 2.68 0.51
N CYS A 92 -1.27 1.42 0.96
CA CYS A 92 -1.23 0.24 0.10
C CYS A 92 -2.38 0.23 -0.92
N GLN A 93 -3.61 0.50 -0.48
CA GLN A 93 -4.77 0.63 -1.36
C GLN A 93 -4.59 1.77 -2.35
N ARG A 94 -4.24 2.97 -1.87
CA ARG A 94 -4.05 4.15 -2.74
C ARG A 94 -3.00 3.95 -3.81
N SER A 95 -1.89 3.29 -3.50
CA SER A 95 -0.86 2.96 -4.49
C SER A 95 -1.37 1.97 -5.52
N ALA A 96 -2.07 0.92 -5.07
CA ALA A 96 -2.66 -0.07 -5.97
C ALA A 96 -3.71 0.55 -6.91
N GLU A 97 -4.55 1.48 -6.41
CA GLU A 97 -5.63 2.14 -7.15
C GLU A 97 -5.17 2.95 -8.38
N ARG A 98 -3.88 3.32 -8.43
CA ARG A 98 -3.26 4.04 -9.56
C ARG A 98 -2.85 3.13 -10.72
N LEU A 99 -2.77 1.82 -10.48
CA LEU A 99 -2.34 0.86 -11.49
C LEU A 99 -3.50 0.54 -12.43
N ALA A 100 -3.30 0.79 -13.73
CA ALA A 100 -4.37 0.70 -14.73
C ALA A 100 -5.06 -0.69 -14.82
N GLN A 101 -4.33 -1.77 -14.48
CA GLN A 101 -4.80 -3.16 -14.60
C GLN A 101 -4.95 -3.86 -13.24
N VAL A 102 -5.04 -3.11 -12.13
CA VAL A 102 -5.19 -3.72 -10.81
C VAL A 102 -6.55 -4.41 -10.68
N VAL A 103 -6.53 -5.59 -10.08
CA VAL A 103 -7.74 -6.37 -9.77
C VAL A 103 -7.91 -6.59 -8.27
N GLY A 104 -6.83 -6.49 -7.50
CA GLY A 104 -6.88 -6.60 -6.05
C GLY A 104 -5.57 -6.22 -5.38
N VAL A 105 -5.60 -6.20 -4.05
CA VAL A 105 -4.42 -5.97 -3.21
C VAL A 105 -4.45 -6.91 -2.00
N THR A 106 -3.30 -7.46 -1.64
CA THR A 106 -3.13 -8.14 -0.35
C THR A 106 -2.29 -7.27 0.56
N TYR A 107 -2.80 -7.06 1.78
CA TYR A 107 -2.08 -6.40 2.86
C TYR A 107 -1.71 -7.44 3.93
N ASP A 108 -0.41 -7.56 4.20
CA ASP A 108 0.12 -8.30 5.35
C ASP A 108 0.18 -7.33 6.54
N SER A 109 -0.73 -7.50 7.48
CA SER A 109 -0.81 -6.64 8.67
C SER A 109 0.35 -6.84 9.66
N ALA A 110 0.94 -8.04 9.68
CA ALA A 110 2.02 -8.39 10.59
C ALA A 110 3.36 -7.82 10.12
N THR A 111 3.64 -7.89 8.81
CA THR A 111 4.88 -7.37 8.23
C THR A 111 4.71 -6.00 7.57
N GLN A 112 3.48 -5.49 7.54
CA GLN A 112 3.11 -4.23 6.87
C GLN A 112 3.60 -4.23 5.42
N LYS A 113 3.34 -5.31 4.68
CA LYS A 113 3.69 -5.49 3.26
C LYS A 113 2.46 -5.38 2.37
N CYS A 114 2.68 -4.94 1.14
CA CYS A 114 1.64 -4.71 0.15
C CYS A 114 1.93 -5.49 -1.14
N TYR A 115 0.91 -6.15 -1.67
CA TYR A 115 0.99 -6.90 -2.93
C TYR A 115 -0.16 -6.49 -3.83
N ALA A 116 0.13 -5.76 -4.92
CA ALA A 116 -0.86 -5.39 -5.90
C ALA A 116 -0.96 -6.48 -6.97
N TYR A 117 -2.18 -6.97 -7.23
CA TYR A 117 -2.47 -8.00 -8.22
C TYR A 117 -2.97 -7.38 -9.51
N LEU A 118 -2.42 -7.83 -10.63
CA LEU A 118 -2.82 -7.40 -11.96
C LEU A 118 -3.59 -8.53 -12.67
N GLN A 119 -4.41 -8.13 -13.64
CA GLN A 119 -5.15 -9.08 -14.46
C GLN A 119 -4.20 -9.96 -15.31
N ASN A 120 -4.54 -11.24 -15.49
CA ASN A 120 -3.82 -12.18 -16.36
C ASN A 120 -3.58 -11.59 -17.77
N GLY A 121 -2.41 -11.90 -18.32
CA GLY A 121 -1.91 -11.38 -19.60
C GLY A 121 -0.75 -10.40 -19.43
N SER A 122 -0.44 -9.99 -18.19
CA SER A 122 0.74 -9.18 -17.89
C SER A 122 2.00 -10.04 -17.93
N THR A 123 2.75 -9.95 -19.03
CA THR A 123 4.13 -10.43 -19.10
C THR A 123 4.97 -9.86 -17.96
N LYS A 124 6.08 -10.52 -17.59
CA LYS A 124 7.05 -9.96 -16.64
C LYS A 124 7.46 -8.52 -16.98
N ALA A 125 7.62 -8.21 -18.28
CA ALA A 125 7.93 -6.87 -18.75
C ALA A 125 6.80 -5.86 -18.46
N GLN A 126 5.54 -6.25 -18.62
CA GLN A 126 4.39 -5.41 -18.29
C GLN A 126 4.24 -5.22 -16.77
N LEU A 127 4.53 -6.24 -15.97
CA LEU A 127 4.59 -6.13 -14.50
C LEU A 127 5.71 -5.18 -14.05
N THR A 128 6.90 -5.29 -14.64
CA THR A 128 8.01 -4.37 -14.35
C THR A 128 7.72 -2.95 -14.85
N ALA A 129 7.03 -2.79 -15.98
CA ALA A 129 6.63 -1.47 -16.46
C ALA A 129 5.53 -0.84 -15.58
N ALA A 130 4.59 -1.64 -15.07
CA ALA A 130 3.53 -1.18 -14.18
C ALA A 130 4.04 -0.85 -12.77
N CYS A 131 5.06 -1.57 -12.31
CA CYS A 131 5.66 -1.39 -10.99
C CYS A 131 7.20 -1.38 -11.11
N PRO A 132 7.81 -0.30 -11.63
CA PRO A 132 9.25 -0.23 -11.89
C PRO A 132 10.10 -0.37 -10.62
N ASP A 133 9.53 0.01 -9.48
CA ASP A 133 10.17 -0.02 -8.18
C ASP A 133 9.66 -1.18 -7.30
N ALA A 134 9.05 -2.22 -7.89
CA ALA A 134 8.62 -3.40 -7.14
C ALA A 134 9.83 -4.26 -6.72
N ASP A 135 9.95 -4.52 -5.42
CA ASP A 135 10.98 -5.43 -4.88
C ASP A 135 10.80 -6.88 -5.32
N SER A 136 9.57 -7.25 -5.72
CA SER A 136 9.26 -8.58 -6.23
C SER A 136 8.20 -8.51 -7.32
N THR A 137 8.33 -9.35 -8.35
CA THR A 137 7.32 -9.54 -9.39
C THR A 137 7.14 -11.04 -9.63
N LEU A 138 5.89 -11.48 -9.77
CA LEU A 138 5.57 -12.85 -10.15
C LEU A 138 4.55 -12.82 -11.30
N SER A 139 4.91 -13.50 -12.39
CA SER A 139 4.20 -13.51 -13.69
C SER A 139 3.79 -14.92 -14.15
N THR A 140 3.80 -15.89 -13.24
CA THR A 140 3.56 -17.32 -13.55
C THR A 140 2.17 -17.76 -13.11
N ARG A 141 1.27 -16.83 -12.83
CA ARG A 141 -0.05 -17.10 -12.27
C ARG A 141 -1.11 -16.67 -13.27
N ASP A 142 -2.24 -17.36 -13.26
CA ASP A 142 -3.22 -17.29 -14.34
C ASP A 142 -4.61 -16.87 -13.87
N GLY A 143 -4.73 -16.32 -12.66
CA GLY A 143 -5.97 -15.81 -12.10
C GLY A 143 -6.62 -14.73 -12.97
N THR A 144 -7.93 -14.86 -13.21
CA THR A 144 -8.68 -13.96 -14.11
C THR A 144 -9.85 -13.29 -13.41
N GLY A 145 -10.29 -12.13 -13.94
CA GLY A 145 -11.46 -11.42 -13.42
C GLY A 145 -11.24 -10.84 -12.02
N ALA A 146 -12.33 -10.48 -11.35
CA ALA A 146 -12.26 -9.90 -10.00
C ALA A 146 -11.99 -10.98 -8.94
N PRO A 147 -11.14 -10.70 -7.93
CA PRO A 147 -10.96 -11.58 -6.79
C PRO A 147 -12.28 -11.79 -6.05
N VAL A 148 -12.56 -13.05 -5.70
CA VAL A 148 -13.78 -13.42 -4.96
C VAL A 148 -13.49 -13.92 -3.55
N ARG A 149 -12.24 -14.30 -3.27
CA ARG A 149 -11.82 -14.83 -1.97
C ARG A 149 -10.30 -14.70 -1.75
N GLY A 150 -9.87 -14.90 -0.51
CA GLY A 150 -8.47 -15.10 -0.16
C GLY A 150 -8.11 -16.58 0.07
N ASP A 151 -6.82 -16.92 0.02
CA ASP A 151 -6.32 -18.30 0.19
C ASP A 151 -6.17 -18.78 1.64
N GLY A 152 -6.58 -17.97 2.61
CA GLY A 152 -6.59 -18.33 4.02
C GLY A 152 -5.24 -18.19 4.73
N ILE A 153 -4.21 -17.60 4.09
CA ILE A 153 -2.96 -17.27 4.80
C ILE A 153 -3.26 -16.24 5.89
N GLU A 154 -2.96 -16.61 7.14
CA GLU A 154 -3.16 -15.76 8.31
C GLU A 154 -2.33 -14.47 8.25
N GLY A 155 -2.84 -13.38 8.83
CA GLY A 155 -2.19 -12.06 8.83
C GLY A 155 -2.35 -11.27 7.53
N ASN A 156 -2.67 -11.95 6.43
CA ASN A 156 -2.95 -11.35 5.14
C ASN A 156 -4.45 -11.11 4.95
N THR A 157 -4.81 -9.99 4.31
CA THR A 157 -6.18 -9.73 3.87
C THR A 157 -6.19 -9.33 2.39
N CYS A 158 -7.05 -9.98 1.61
CA CYS A 158 -7.28 -9.62 0.22
C CYS A 158 -8.42 -8.60 0.12
N TYR A 159 -8.18 -7.53 -0.62
CA TYR A 159 -9.16 -6.53 -1.02
C TYR A 159 -9.29 -6.54 -2.53
N LYS A 160 -10.51 -6.61 -3.05
CA LYS A 160 -10.75 -6.50 -4.49
C LYS A 160 -10.78 -5.04 -4.92
N CYS A 161 -10.33 -4.79 -6.14
CA CYS A 161 -10.37 -3.48 -6.76
C CYS A 161 -11.50 -3.42 -7.78
N THR A 162 -12.28 -2.34 -7.77
CA THR A 162 -13.33 -2.07 -8.76
C THR A 162 -13.00 -0.79 -9.50
N ARG A 163 -13.14 -0.83 -10.83
CA ARG A 163 -13.01 0.37 -11.67
C ARG A 163 -14.14 1.36 -11.34
N LEU A 164 -13.78 2.64 -11.21
CA LEU A 164 -14.71 3.76 -11.03
C LEU A 164 -15.24 4.28 -12.37
#